data_AF-A0A1U7LLC6-F1
#
_entry.id   AF-A0A1U7LLC6-F1
#
_cell.length_a   1.000
_cell.length_b   1.000
_cell.length_c   1.000
_cell.angle_alpha   90.00
_cell.angle_beta   90.00
_cell.angle_gamma   90.00
#
_symmetry.space_group_name_H-M   'P 1'
#
loop_
_entity.id
_entity.type
_entity.pdbx_description
1 polymer ?
#
loop_
_entity_poly.entity_id
_entity_poly.type
_entity_poly.pdbx_seq_one_letter_code
_entity_poly.pdbx_strand_id
1 'polypeptide(L)'
;MSFSFSFEENESVESETNVHPHISPFLQPQTLDFKKMVYELPDRISYSLVQITSSIVLGRRDLYDIKLQMISEEEELLDTYIGANDLIPGIYEGGFKTWESTGDLITYLHTLPLAKRMVELGCGSGLPSCFMLMRALKQGREGLRIILQDYNESVLALSAVANILICWWICFKNSGDGEVQVTDELKEEFCSDLERRGIVVEVVSGGWKESAGFYTGMGELVVSSESWYSLDSMDDLVQLIGKIIGKEGKAVVAGKRHYFGVGGGTDMFLEQVRIRGFTGVLVKSIETGVARDIVEVSG
;
A
#
# COMPACT_ATOMS: atom_id res chain seq x y z
N MET A 1 -45.27 -33.20 42.36
CA MET A 1 -45.29 -31.80 41.88
C MET A 1 -44.10 -31.62 40.96
N SER A 2 -44.34 -31.47 39.66
CA SER A 2 -43.30 -31.28 38.65
C SER A 2 -42.86 -29.82 38.61
N PHE A 3 -41.55 -29.59 38.55
CA PHE A 3 -40.96 -28.29 38.28
C PHE A 3 -40.99 -28.04 36.77
N SER A 4 -41.70 -27.01 36.31
CA SER A 4 -41.57 -26.49 34.95
C SER A 4 -40.64 -25.27 34.96
N PHE A 5 -39.61 -25.29 34.13
CA PHE A 5 -38.81 -24.11 33.82
C PHE A 5 -39.53 -23.28 32.76
N SER A 6 -39.89 -22.04 33.10
CA SER A 6 -40.27 -21.01 32.14
C SER A 6 -38.99 -20.37 31.60
N PHE A 7 -38.75 -20.49 30.31
CA PHE A 7 -37.74 -19.72 29.60
C PHE A 7 -38.26 -18.28 29.49
N GLU A 8 -37.54 -17.32 30.06
CA GLU A 8 -37.74 -15.90 29.76
C GLU A 8 -37.24 -15.65 28.32
N GLU A 9 -38.10 -15.02 27.53
CA GLU A 9 -37.82 -14.61 26.16
C GLU A 9 -36.70 -13.56 26.16
N ASN A 10 -35.65 -13.82 25.38
CA ASN A 10 -34.66 -12.79 25.05
C ASN A 10 -35.35 -11.72 24.20
N GLU A 11 -35.59 -10.55 24.79
CA GLU A 11 -35.85 -9.34 24.02
C GLU A 11 -34.66 -9.08 23.10
N SER A 12 -34.93 -9.11 21.79
CA SER A 12 -34.00 -8.73 20.75
C SER A 12 -33.59 -7.27 20.94
N VAL A 13 -32.32 -7.05 21.27
CA VAL A 13 -31.70 -5.73 21.16
C VAL A 13 -31.70 -5.37 19.67
N GLU A 14 -32.62 -4.50 19.28
CA GLU A 14 -32.60 -3.85 17.97
C GLU A 14 -31.25 -3.13 17.85
N SER A 15 -30.43 -3.56 16.88
CA SER A 15 -29.22 -2.85 16.52
C SER A 15 -29.63 -1.51 15.92
N GLU A 16 -29.52 -0.44 16.70
CA GLU A 16 -29.56 0.92 16.16
C GLU A 16 -28.50 1.02 15.07
N THR A 17 -28.97 1.09 13.82
CA THR A 17 -28.14 1.41 12.67
C THR A 17 -27.60 2.81 12.89
N ASN A 18 -26.34 2.91 13.34
CA ASN A 18 -25.58 4.15 13.25
C ASN A 18 -25.47 4.52 11.77
N VAL A 19 -26.39 5.37 11.32
CA VAL A 19 -26.33 6.02 10.03
C VAL A 19 -25.17 6.99 10.10
N HIS A 20 -23.98 6.54 9.70
CA HIS A 20 -22.86 7.43 9.44
C HIS A 20 -23.33 8.46 8.38
N PRO A 21 -23.10 9.76 8.61
CA PRO A 21 -23.49 10.80 7.67
C PRO A 21 -22.85 10.52 6.32
N HIS A 22 -23.55 10.83 5.22
CA HIS A 22 -23.12 10.61 3.84
C HIS A 22 -21.67 11.08 3.57
N ILE A 23 -20.69 10.20 3.81
CA ILE A 23 -19.35 10.32 3.26
C ILE A 23 -19.54 10.02 1.78
N SER A 24 -19.27 11.01 0.92
CA SER A 24 -19.14 10.74 -0.51
C SER A 24 -18.08 9.65 -0.67
N PRO A 25 -18.40 8.45 -1.19
CA PRO A 25 -17.44 7.33 -1.28
C PRO A 25 -16.31 7.60 -2.30
N PHE A 26 -16.28 8.80 -2.87
CA PHE A 26 -15.27 9.26 -3.81
C PHE A 26 -14.40 10.33 -3.14
N LEU A 27 -13.25 9.91 -2.63
CA LEU A 27 -12.18 10.82 -2.22
C LEU A 27 -11.43 11.33 -3.45
N GLN A 28 -11.45 12.64 -3.67
CA GLN A 28 -10.79 13.25 -4.82
C GLN A 28 -9.28 13.04 -4.75
N PRO A 29 -8.63 12.62 -5.85
CA PRO A 29 -7.19 12.43 -5.84
C PRO A 29 -6.45 13.77 -5.72
N GLN A 30 -5.39 13.80 -4.92
CA GLN A 30 -4.56 14.98 -4.71
C GLN A 30 -3.09 14.62 -4.51
N THR A 31 -2.19 15.53 -4.89
CA THR A 31 -0.77 15.42 -4.59
C THR A 31 -0.49 15.96 -3.19
N LEU A 32 0.32 15.22 -2.44
CA LEU A 32 0.82 15.64 -1.13
C LEU A 32 2.30 16.00 -1.22
N ASP A 33 2.72 16.98 -0.43
CA ASP A 33 4.13 17.40 -0.37
C ASP A 33 4.93 16.39 0.47
N PHE A 34 5.68 15.54 -0.22
CA PHE A 34 6.52 14.52 0.40
C PHE A 34 7.49 15.09 1.43
N LYS A 35 8.14 16.23 1.13
CA LYS A 35 9.12 16.84 2.04
C LYS A 35 8.39 17.32 3.30
N LYS A 36 7.26 18.00 3.15
CA LYS A 36 6.41 18.40 4.29
C LYS A 36 6.05 17.19 5.17
N MET A 37 5.57 16.10 4.57
CA MET A 37 5.20 14.87 5.31
C MET A 37 6.39 14.27 6.07
N VAL A 38 7.60 14.34 5.52
CA VAL A 38 8.83 13.91 6.23
C VAL A 38 9.09 14.77 7.47
N TYR A 39 8.90 16.09 7.40
CA TYR A 39 9.09 16.96 8.57
C TYR A 39 7.99 16.78 9.62
N GLU A 40 6.81 16.31 9.23
CA GLU A 40 5.69 15.98 10.13
C GLU A 40 5.84 14.59 10.80
N LEU A 41 6.85 13.79 10.42
CA LEU A 41 7.13 12.52 11.11
C LEU A 41 7.48 12.76 12.59
N PRO A 42 7.06 11.87 13.50
CA PRO A 42 7.36 11.98 14.92
C PRO A 42 8.85 11.79 15.17
N ASP A 43 9.36 12.38 16.25
CA ASP A 43 10.78 12.35 16.64
C ASP A 43 11.33 10.93 16.89
N ARG A 44 10.44 9.95 17.04
CA ARG A 44 10.78 8.55 17.31
C ARG A 44 9.83 7.64 16.56
N ILE A 45 10.39 6.67 15.84
CA ILE A 45 9.61 5.65 15.14
C ILE A 45 10.16 4.27 15.49
N SER A 46 9.27 3.41 15.99
CA SER A 46 9.55 1.98 16.17
C SER A 46 9.25 1.21 14.89
N TYR A 47 10.15 0.31 14.49
CA TYR A 47 10.02 -0.52 13.30
C TYR A 47 10.54 -1.94 13.51
N SER A 48 9.92 -2.87 12.78
CA SER A 48 10.35 -4.26 12.68
C SER A 48 11.01 -4.53 11.33
N LEU A 49 11.96 -5.48 11.31
CA LEU A 49 12.51 -6.00 10.07
C LEU A 49 11.60 -7.08 9.48
N VAL A 50 11.18 -6.88 8.24
CA VAL A 50 10.39 -7.83 7.45
C VAL A 50 11.32 -8.61 6.54
N GLN A 51 11.51 -9.89 6.85
CA GLN A 51 12.26 -10.81 6.00
C GLN A 51 11.39 -11.25 4.81
N ILE A 52 11.78 -10.85 3.59
CA ILE A 52 11.07 -11.25 2.36
C ILE A 52 11.70 -12.51 1.76
N THR A 53 13.03 -12.51 1.62
CA THR A 53 13.84 -13.66 1.19
C THR A 53 15.11 -13.68 2.02
N SER A 54 15.97 -14.69 1.89
CA SER A 54 17.26 -14.76 2.61
C SER A 54 18.18 -13.54 2.36
N SER A 55 18.01 -12.81 1.26
CA SER A 55 18.82 -11.64 0.88
C SER A 55 18.07 -10.31 0.91
N ILE A 56 16.75 -10.33 1.15
CA ILE A 56 15.89 -9.15 1.12
C ILE A 56 15.23 -8.98 2.48
N VAL A 57 15.63 -7.91 3.17
CA VAL A 57 15.08 -7.48 4.46
C VAL A 57 14.74 -6.01 4.36
N LEU A 58 13.54 -5.62 4.77
CA LEU A 58 13.06 -4.25 4.74
C LEU A 58 12.58 -3.84 6.13
N GLY A 59 12.84 -2.60 6.54
CA GLY A 59 12.22 -2.04 7.74
C GLY A 59 10.78 -1.65 7.45
N ARG A 60 9.91 -1.90 8.42
CA ARG A 60 8.50 -1.49 8.40
C ARG A 60 8.14 -0.95 9.76
N ARG A 61 7.63 0.28 9.80
CA ARG A 61 7.07 0.91 10.99
C ARG A 61 6.05 -0.01 11.64
N ASP A 62 6.13 -0.12 12.96
CA ASP A 62 5.26 -1.00 13.71
C ASP A 62 3.84 -0.46 13.76
N LEU A 63 2.88 -1.37 13.61
CA LEU A 63 1.47 -1.02 13.69
C LEU A 63 1.13 -0.46 15.09
N TYR A 64 1.76 -0.98 16.15
CA TYR A 64 1.57 -0.44 17.50
C TYR A 64 2.09 1.00 17.64
N ASP A 65 3.19 1.34 16.98
CA ASP A 65 3.76 2.69 16.98
C ASP A 65 2.82 3.68 16.29
N ILE A 66 2.25 3.28 15.14
CA ILE A 66 1.19 4.04 14.44
C ILE A 66 -0.02 4.25 15.35
N LYS A 67 -0.49 3.19 16.03
CA LYS A 67 -1.63 3.28 16.96
C LYS A 67 -1.38 4.28 18.08
N LEU A 68 -0.20 4.26 18.69
CA LEU A 68 0.15 5.20 19.76
C LEU A 68 0.14 6.65 19.28
N GLN A 69 0.67 6.92 18.08
CA GLN A 69 0.64 8.26 17.50
C GLN A 69 -0.81 8.73 17.30
N MET A 70 -1.66 7.91 16.68
CA MET A 70 -3.06 8.26 16.44
C MET A 70 -3.86 8.53 17.73
N ILE A 71 -3.59 7.75 18.79
CA ILE A 71 -4.18 8.00 20.12
C ILE A 71 -3.70 9.35 20.68
N SER A 72 -2.41 9.67 20.53
CA SER A 72 -1.86 10.93 21.03
C SER A 72 -2.34 12.16 20.27
N GLU A 73 -2.72 12.00 19.01
CA GLU A 73 -3.24 13.05 18.13
C GLU A 73 -4.78 13.14 18.18
N GLU A 74 -5.44 12.36 19.05
CA GLU A 74 -6.91 12.31 19.18
C GLU A 74 -7.63 12.02 17.85
N GLU A 75 -7.07 11.13 17.03
CA GLU A 75 -7.62 10.77 15.71
C GLU A 75 -9.03 10.17 15.79
N GLU A 76 -10.01 10.84 15.19
CA GLU A 76 -11.43 10.48 15.25
C GLU A 76 -11.74 9.13 14.58
N LEU A 77 -10.94 8.73 13.59
CA LEU A 77 -11.13 7.49 12.83
C LEU A 77 -10.31 6.29 13.37
N LEU A 78 -9.74 6.40 14.59
CA LEU A 78 -8.94 5.34 15.21
C LEU A 78 -9.65 3.97 15.17
N ASP A 79 -10.91 3.90 15.59
CA ASP A 79 -11.70 2.65 15.61
C ASP A 79 -11.96 2.10 14.21
N THR A 80 -12.04 2.97 13.20
CA THR A 80 -12.18 2.56 11.79
C THR A 80 -10.89 1.93 11.27
N TYR A 81 -9.75 2.51 11.63
CA TYR A 81 -8.44 2.05 11.17
C TYR A 81 -7.92 0.81 11.91
N ILE A 82 -8.37 0.60 13.15
CA ILE A 82 -7.79 -0.36 14.10
C ILE A 82 -8.83 -1.35 14.65
N GLY A 83 -10.09 -1.22 14.25
CA GLY A 83 -11.18 -2.11 14.63
C GLY A 83 -11.05 -3.54 14.09
N ALA A 84 -12.09 -4.35 14.31
CA ALA A 84 -12.09 -5.76 13.91
C ALA A 84 -12.11 -5.97 12.39
N ASN A 85 -12.51 -4.96 11.62
CA ASN A 85 -12.56 -5.02 10.17
C ASN A 85 -11.23 -4.56 9.59
N ASP A 86 -10.50 -5.47 8.93
CA ASP A 86 -9.23 -5.17 8.25
C ASP A 86 -9.42 -4.14 7.10
N LEU A 87 -10.64 -3.93 6.59
CA LEU A 87 -10.97 -3.05 5.46
C LEU A 87 -12.45 -2.63 5.51
N ILE A 88 -12.74 -1.37 5.18
CA ILE A 88 -14.08 -0.80 4.98
C ILE A 88 -14.08 -0.03 3.65
N PRO A 89 -14.70 -0.56 2.57
CA PRO A 89 -14.59 0.03 1.22
C PRO A 89 -14.98 1.51 1.16
N GLY A 90 -14.15 2.33 0.52
CA GLY A 90 -14.36 3.77 0.37
C GLY A 90 -14.15 4.60 1.65
N ILE A 91 -13.75 3.97 2.76
CA ILE A 91 -13.43 4.65 4.02
C ILE A 91 -12.00 4.29 4.46
N TYR A 92 -11.68 3.00 4.55
CA TYR A 92 -10.35 2.52 4.91
C TYR A 92 -10.01 1.25 4.14
N GLU A 93 -8.99 1.32 3.29
CA GLU A 93 -8.62 0.24 2.37
C GLU A 93 -7.58 -0.73 2.96
N GLY A 94 -7.47 -0.80 4.30
CA GLY A 94 -6.61 -1.77 5.00
C GLY A 94 -5.10 -1.48 4.94
N GLY A 95 -4.71 -0.26 4.55
CA GLY A 95 -3.34 0.09 4.20
C GLY A 95 -2.29 0.02 5.33
N PHE A 96 -2.70 0.00 6.61
CA PHE A 96 -1.74 -0.19 7.72
C PHE A 96 -1.27 -1.63 7.88
N LYS A 97 -1.98 -2.59 7.27
CA LYS A 97 -1.57 -3.99 7.21
C LYS A 97 -0.69 -4.23 6.00
N THR A 98 0.35 -5.04 6.18
CA THR A 98 1.10 -5.59 5.05
C THR A 98 0.56 -6.98 4.75
N TRP A 99 0.03 -7.16 3.54
CA TRP A 99 -0.53 -8.42 3.07
C TRP A 99 0.53 -9.36 2.49
N GLU A 100 0.28 -10.67 2.54
CA GLU A 100 1.26 -11.70 2.13
C GLU A 100 1.73 -11.54 0.68
N SER A 101 0.81 -11.15 -0.23
CA SER A 101 1.12 -10.92 -1.65
C SER A 101 2.21 -9.87 -1.87
N THR A 102 2.45 -8.98 -0.91
CA THR A 102 3.50 -7.97 -0.99
C THR A 102 4.90 -8.60 -1.01
N GLY A 103 5.11 -9.67 -0.24
CA GLY A 103 6.38 -10.41 -0.25
C GLY A 103 6.57 -11.19 -1.56
N ASP A 104 5.50 -11.75 -2.10
CA ASP A 104 5.52 -12.44 -3.40
C ASP A 104 5.84 -11.47 -4.54
N LEU A 105 5.23 -10.29 -4.53
CA LEU A 105 5.51 -9.19 -5.47
C LEU A 105 6.97 -8.75 -5.39
N ILE A 106 7.50 -8.45 -4.20
CA ILE A 106 8.90 -8.05 -4.03
C ILE A 106 9.87 -9.13 -4.52
N THR A 107 9.56 -10.41 -4.24
CA THR A 107 10.35 -11.54 -4.73
C THR A 107 10.40 -11.58 -6.25
N TYR A 108 9.27 -11.30 -6.92
CA TYR A 108 9.22 -11.22 -8.38
C TYR A 108 9.93 -9.98 -8.92
N LEU A 109 9.73 -8.80 -8.31
CA LEU A 109 10.41 -7.56 -8.69
C LEU A 109 11.94 -7.68 -8.60
N HIS A 110 12.47 -8.50 -7.68
CA HIS A 110 13.90 -8.78 -7.59
C HIS A 110 14.48 -9.39 -8.87
N THR A 111 13.67 -10.13 -9.63
CA THR A 111 14.07 -10.75 -10.90
C THR A 111 14.08 -9.77 -12.08
N LEU A 112 13.43 -8.60 -11.92
CA LEU A 112 13.33 -7.58 -12.95
C LEU A 112 14.51 -6.58 -12.90
N PRO A 113 14.84 -5.94 -14.04
CA PRO A 113 15.71 -4.77 -14.05
C PRO A 113 15.16 -3.66 -13.15
N LEU A 114 16.06 -2.86 -12.58
CA LEU A 114 15.66 -1.70 -11.77
C LEU A 114 15.09 -0.61 -12.69
N ALA A 115 13.77 -0.43 -12.62
CA ALA A 115 13.07 0.63 -13.34
C ALA A 115 13.53 2.03 -12.89
N LYS A 116 13.53 3.01 -13.80
CA LYS A 116 13.79 4.41 -13.42
C LYS A 116 12.54 5.07 -12.83
N ARG A 117 11.35 4.68 -13.28
CA ARG A 117 10.08 5.23 -12.80
C ARG A 117 9.16 4.11 -12.35
N MET A 118 8.62 4.22 -11.15
CA MET A 118 7.64 3.29 -10.63
C MET A 118 6.44 4.02 -10.03
N VAL A 119 5.25 3.48 -10.25
CA VAL A 119 4.03 3.85 -9.52
C VAL A 119 3.57 2.66 -8.71
N GLU A 120 3.40 2.82 -7.41
CA GLU A 120 2.78 1.82 -6.55
C GLU A 120 1.34 2.25 -6.24
N LEU A 121 0.35 1.53 -6.78
CA LEU A 121 -1.07 1.78 -6.57
C LEU A 121 -1.59 0.94 -5.40
N GLY A 122 -2.32 1.57 -4.48
CA GLY A 122 -2.75 0.94 -3.22
C GLY A 122 -1.56 0.51 -2.38
N CYS A 123 -0.63 1.44 -2.14
CA CYS A 123 0.69 1.09 -1.60
C CYS A 123 0.65 0.60 -0.15
N GLY A 124 -0.34 1.01 0.66
CA GLY A 124 -0.36 0.71 2.08
C GLY A 124 0.97 1.08 2.75
N SER A 125 1.65 0.07 3.30
CA SER A 125 3.00 0.22 3.86
C SER A 125 4.12 0.64 2.87
N GLY A 126 3.91 0.58 1.56
CA GLY A 126 4.89 1.02 0.55
C GLY A 126 6.15 0.16 0.46
N LEU A 127 6.12 -1.11 0.90
CA LEU A 127 7.30 -1.99 0.90
C LEU A 127 7.87 -2.31 -0.50
N PRO A 128 7.08 -2.51 -1.57
CA PRO A 128 7.59 -2.59 -2.94
C PRO A 128 8.40 -1.34 -3.33
N SER A 129 7.93 -0.14 -2.98
CA SER A 129 8.69 1.11 -3.16
C SER A 129 9.96 1.17 -2.32
N CYS A 130 9.90 0.75 -1.06
CA CYS A 130 11.09 0.62 -0.21
C CYS A 130 12.11 -0.34 -0.83
N PHE A 131 11.67 -1.46 -1.38
CA PHE A 131 12.55 -2.41 -2.06
C PHE A 131 13.26 -1.79 -3.27
N MET A 132 12.54 -1.01 -4.08
CA MET A 132 13.12 -0.32 -5.23
C MET A 132 14.10 0.77 -4.82
N LEU A 133 13.78 1.54 -3.78
CA LEU A 133 14.70 2.49 -3.17
C LEU A 133 15.97 1.80 -2.65
N MET A 134 15.83 0.72 -1.88
CA MET A 134 16.95 -0.07 -1.36
C MET A 134 17.86 -0.55 -2.50
N ARG A 135 17.28 -1.10 -3.59
CA ARG A 135 18.07 -1.51 -4.76
C ARG A 135 18.81 -0.35 -5.37
N ALA A 136 18.16 0.81 -5.54
CA ALA A 136 18.80 1.98 -6.10
C ALA A 136 19.95 2.49 -5.24
N LEU A 137 19.75 2.60 -3.92
CA LEU A 137 20.77 3.02 -2.97
C LEU A 137 21.97 2.06 -2.98
N LYS A 138 21.72 0.74 -2.89
CA LYS A 138 22.78 -0.29 -2.89
C LYS A 138 23.54 -0.37 -4.22
N GLN A 139 22.90 -0.10 -5.34
CA GLN A 139 23.51 -0.11 -6.67
C GLN A 139 24.14 1.24 -7.05
N GLY A 140 24.00 2.28 -6.21
CA GLY A 140 24.42 3.64 -6.56
C GLY A 140 23.66 4.22 -7.75
N ARG A 141 22.41 3.77 -7.97
CA ARG A 141 21.56 4.24 -9.07
C ARG A 141 21.00 5.62 -8.73
N GLU A 142 21.23 6.56 -9.63
CA GLU A 142 20.64 7.90 -9.59
C GLU A 142 19.37 7.98 -10.46
N GLY A 143 18.54 8.99 -10.22
CA GLY A 143 17.40 9.31 -11.08
C GLY A 143 16.19 8.38 -10.92
N LEU A 144 16.01 7.73 -9.76
CA LEU A 144 14.83 6.92 -9.47
C LEU A 144 13.65 7.84 -9.15
N ARG A 145 12.49 7.61 -9.75
CA ARG A 145 11.24 8.30 -9.43
C ARG A 145 10.18 7.30 -8.98
N ILE A 146 9.59 7.51 -7.82
CA ILE A 146 8.54 6.67 -7.23
C ILE A 146 7.31 7.54 -7.00
N ILE A 147 6.14 7.07 -7.40
CA ILE A 147 4.86 7.56 -6.86
C ILE A 147 4.29 6.52 -5.91
N LEU A 148 4.03 6.94 -4.68
CA LEU A 148 3.22 6.23 -3.70
C LEU A 148 1.78 6.70 -3.83
N GLN A 149 0.86 5.80 -4.16
CA GLN A 149 -0.57 6.09 -4.14
C GLN A 149 -1.30 5.18 -3.16
N ASP A 150 -2.11 5.80 -2.30
CA ASP A 150 -3.08 5.08 -1.46
C ASP A 150 -4.40 5.86 -1.42
N TYR A 151 -5.49 5.19 -1.05
CA TYR A 151 -6.76 5.86 -0.84
C TYR A 151 -6.65 6.82 0.35
N ASN A 152 -6.07 6.38 1.46
CA ASN A 152 -6.05 7.12 2.71
C ASN A 152 -4.77 7.96 2.88
N GLU A 153 -4.93 9.27 3.07
CA GLU A 153 -3.82 10.17 3.39
C GLU A 153 -3.08 9.77 4.67
N SER A 154 -3.81 9.37 5.72
CA SER A 154 -3.23 8.90 6.99
C SER A 154 -2.36 7.65 6.80
N VAL A 155 -2.69 6.76 5.84
CA VAL A 155 -1.85 5.60 5.53
C VAL A 155 -0.52 6.03 4.92
N LEU A 156 -0.56 7.01 4.01
CA LEU A 156 0.65 7.56 3.38
C LEU A 156 1.53 8.27 4.42
N ALA A 157 0.95 9.14 5.25
CA ALA A 157 1.67 9.91 6.26
C ALA A 157 2.22 9.05 7.39
N LEU A 158 1.39 8.18 7.97
CA LEU A 158 1.79 7.41 9.15
C LEU A 158 2.55 6.14 8.78
N SER A 159 2.44 5.61 7.56
CA SER A 159 3.09 4.35 7.17
C SER A 159 4.04 4.49 5.98
N ALA A 160 3.55 4.81 4.78
CA ALA A 160 4.36 4.72 3.56
C ALA A 160 5.58 5.65 3.60
N VAL A 161 5.39 6.93 3.93
CA VAL A 161 6.46 7.93 4.02
C VAL A 161 7.47 7.57 5.11
N ALA A 162 6.99 7.14 6.29
CA ALA A 162 7.83 6.66 7.37
C ALA A 162 8.71 5.48 6.92
N ASN A 163 8.15 4.52 6.18
CA ASN A 163 8.88 3.35 5.70
C ASN A 163 9.94 3.69 4.65
N ILE A 164 9.73 4.71 3.80
CA ILE A 164 10.76 5.22 2.89
C ILE A 164 11.96 5.76 3.70
N LEU A 165 11.72 6.56 4.74
CA LEU A 165 12.79 7.07 5.61
C LEU A 165 13.52 5.93 6.33
N ILE A 166 12.78 4.99 6.92
CA ILE A 166 13.36 3.80 7.59
C ILE A 166 14.21 2.99 6.61
N CYS A 167 13.72 2.78 5.38
CA CYS A 167 14.45 2.05 4.34
C CYS A 167 15.79 2.72 4.01
N TRP A 168 15.78 4.04 3.82
CA TRP A 168 16.99 4.82 3.61
C TRP A 168 17.94 4.72 4.83
N TRP A 169 17.42 4.90 6.04
CA TRP A 169 18.18 4.82 7.29
C TRP A 169 18.93 3.50 7.44
N ILE A 170 18.23 2.37 7.25
CA ILE A 170 18.80 1.02 7.33
C ILE A 170 19.92 0.84 6.31
N CYS A 171 19.78 1.39 5.09
CA CYS A 171 20.80 1.27 4.05
C CYS A 171 22.15 1.94 4.42
N PHE A 172 22.16 2.94 5.29
CA PHE A 172 23.37 3.71 5.62
C PHE A 172 23.92 3.44 7.02
N LYS A 173 23.06 3.20 8.01
CA LYS A 173 23.48 3.12 9.42
C LYS A 173 23.61 1.68 9.91
N ASN A 174 23.30 0.67 9.08
CA ASN A 174 23.31 -0.76 9.43
C ASN A 174 22.66 -1.05 10.78
N SER A 175 21.59 -0.32 11.09
CA SER A 175 20.84 -0.47 12.31
C SER A 175 20.03 -1.77 12.25
N GLY A 176 20.02 -2.52 13.35
CA GLY A 176 19.18 -3.72 13.49
C GLY A 176 17.68 -3.39 13.45
N ASP A 177 16.86 -4.29 13.96
CA ASP A 177 15.47 -3.95 14.32
C ASP A 177 15.45 -2.97 15.51
N GLY A 178 14.35 -2.23 15.64
CA GLY A 178 14.11 -1.38 16.80
C GLY A 178 13.60 0.00 16.43
N GLU A 179 14.40 1.02 16.74
CA GLU A 179 13.92 2.39 16.81
C GLU A 179 14.83 3.33 16.02
N VAL A 180 14.22 4.29 15.32
CA VAL A 180 14.92 5.42 14.71
C VAL A 180 14.52 6.73 15.41
N GLN A 181 15.54 7.52 15.74
CA GLN A 181 15.38 8.89 16.25
C GLN A 181 15.33 9.83 15.05
N VAL A 182 14.17 10.40 14.77
CA VAL A 182 13.87 11.17 13.56
C VAL A 182 14.05 12.67 13.84
N THR A 183 15.29 13.06 14.16
CA THR A 183 15.61 14.47 14.42
C THR A 183 15.51 15.31 13.14
N ASP A 184 15.44 16.63 13.30
CA ASP A 184 15.45 17.56 12.15
C ASP A 184 16.72 17.42 11.31
N GLU A 185 17.86 17.13 11.93
CA GLU A 185 19.10 16.83 11.20
C GLU A 185 18.98 15.56 10.37
N LEU A 186 18.28 14.53 10.87
CA LEU A 186 18.07 13.29 10.12
C LEU A 186 17.13 13.52 8.93
N LYS A 187 16.05 14.27 9.15
CA LYS A 187 15.09 14.67 8.11
C LYS A 187 15.80 15.43 6.99
N GLU A 188 16.67 16.38 7.35
CA GLU A 188 17.48 17.13 6.39
C GLU A 188 18.52 16.25 5.67
N GLU A 189 19.25 15.37 6.38
CA GLU A 189 20.21 14.43 5.78
C GLU A 189 19.51 13.53 4.75
N PHE A 190 18.34 13.01 5.10
CA PHE A 190 17.52 12.16 4.24
C PHE A 190 17.06 12.90 2.97
N CYS A 191 16.41 14.05 3.12
CA CYS A 191 15.92 14.83 1.97
C CYS A 191 17.07 15.27 1.07
N SER A 192 18.17 15.78 1.64
CA SER A 192 19.36 16.20 0.90
C SER A 192 20.02 15.04 0.14
N ASP A 193 20.07 13.84 0.72
CA ASP A 193 20.63 12.66 0.04
C ASP A 193 19.77 12.21 -1.15
N LEU A 194 18.44 12.22 -1.00
CA LEU A 194 17.54 11.92 -2.12
C LEU A 194 17.71 12.94 -3.25
N GLU A 195 17.69 14.23 -2.94
CA GLU A 195 17.88 15.32 -3.91
C GLU A 195 19.23 15.18 -4.64
N ARG A 196 20.32 14.95 -3.90
CA ARG A 196 21.67 14.78 -4.45
C ARG A 196 21.78 13.60 -5.42
N ARG A 197 21.03 12.53 -5.19
CA ARG A 197 20.99 11.34 -6.06
C ARG A 197 19.97 11.47 -7.20
N GLY A 198 19.22 12.57 -7.26
CA GLY A 198 18.09 12.74 -8.16
C GLY A 198 16.99 11.70 -7.92
N ILE A 199 16.85 11.21 -6.69
CA ILE A 199 15.75 10.33 -6.30
C ILE A 199 14.56 11.19 -5.92
N VAL A 200 13.43 10.95 -6.56
CA VAL A 200 12.19 11.70 -6.36
C VAL A 200 11.11 10.75 -5.86
N VAL A 201 10.49 11.10 -4.74
CA VAL A 201 9.32 10.41 -4.19
C VAL A 201 8.15 11.39 -4.22
N GLU A 202 7.09 11.00 -4.88
CA GLU A 202 5.84 11.74 -4.98
C GLU A 202 4.73 10.94 -4.30
N VAL A 203 3.75 11.65 -3.75
CA VAL A 203 2.68 11.07 -2.96
C VAL A 203 1.34 11.52 -3.51
N VAL A 204 0.44 10.57 -3.74
CA VAL A 204 -0.92 10.84 -4.23
C VAL A 204 -1.91 10.13 -3.30
N SER A 205 -2.79 10.88 -2.65
CA SER A 205 -3.92 10.31 -1.90
C SER A 205 -5.20 10.31 -2.75
N GLY A 206 -6.21 9.54 -2.35
CA GLY A 206 -7.54 9.51 -2.97
C GLY A 206 -7.79 8.32 -3.91
N GLY A 207 -9.01 8.28 -4.47
CA GLY A 207 -9.48 7.19 -5.31
C GLY A 207 -8.76 7.09 -6.66
N TRP A 208 -8.81 5.91 -7.29
CA TRP A 208 -8.22 5.71 -8.62
C TRP A 208 -8.99 6.37 -9.76
N LYS A 209 -10.30 6.54 -9.58
CA LYS A 209 -11.14 7.18 -10.58
C LYS A 209 -10.70 8.64 -10.77
N GLU A 210 -10.54 9.02 -12.02
CA GLU A 210 -10.10 10.36 -12.45
C GLU A 210 -8.69 10.79 -11.99
N SER A 211 -7.84 9.87 -11.50
CA SER A 211 -6.48 10.20 -11.04
C SER A 211 -5.39 10.14 -12.12
N ALA A 212 -5.70 9.74 -13.35
CA ALA A 212 -4.70 9.49 -14.38
C ALA A 212 -3.73 10.67 -14.67
N GLY A 213 -4.20 11.91 -14.50
CA GLY A 213 -3.38 13.11 -14.73
C GLY A 213 -2.14 13.20 -13.83
N PHE A 214 -2.19 12.59 -12.64
CA PHE A 214 -1.11 12.61 -11.65
C PHE A 214 0.09 11.72 -12.03
N TYR A 215 -0.05 10.85 -13.04
CA TYR A 215 0.97 9.86 -13.41
C TYR A 215 1.55 10.07 -14.81
N THR A 216 1.35 11.24 -15.39
CA THR A 216 1.80 11.53 -16.76
C THR A 216 3.32 11.31 -16.89
N GLY A 217 3.72 10.45 -17.82
CA GLY A 217 5.14 10.12 -18.08
C GLY A 217 5.77 9.13 -17.09
N MET A 218 4.98 8.46 -16.24
CA MET A 218 5.45 7.49 -15.23
C MET A 218 5.35 6.02 -15.67
N GLY A 219 4.90 5.77 -16.89
CA GLY A 219 4.59 4.46 -17.46
C GLY A 219 5.78 3.54 -17.77
N GLU A 220 6.74 3.38 -16.88
CA GLU A 220 7.75 2.32 -17.03
C GLU A 220 7.33 1.07 -16.25
N LEU A 221 7.02 1.22 -14.96
CA LEU A 221 6.58 0.13 -14.10
C LEU A 221 5.44 0.59 -13.19
N VAL A 222 4.31 -0.11 -13.24
CA VAL A 222 3.25 0.00 -12.23
C VAL A 222 3.29 -1.25 -11.37
N VAL A 223 3.17 -1.11 -10.06
CA VAL A 223 3.07 -2.24 -9.14
C VAL A 223 1.89 -2.05 -8.21
N SER A 224 1.30 -3.15 -7.79
CA SER A 224 0.17 -3.13 -6.86
C SER A 224 0.04 -4.49 -6.18
N SER A 225 -0.33 -4.49 -4.90
CA SER A 225 -0.45 -5.69 -4.09
C SER A 225 -1.80 -5.70 -3.37
N GLU A 226 -2.55 -6.78 -3.56
CA GLU A 226 -3.87 -7.03 -2.94
C GLU A 226 -4.93 -5.98 -3.26
N SER A 227 -4.85 -5.39 -4.45
CA SER A 227 -5.76 -4.30 -4.88
C SER A 227 -6.86 -4.74 -5.85
N TRP A 228 -6.91 -6.02 -6.26
CA TRP A 228 -7.97 -6.57 -7.15
C TRP A 228 -9.07 -7.34 -6.40
N TYR A 229 -9.24 -7.07 -5.12
CA TYR A 229 -10.13 -7.85 -4.25
C TYR A 229 -11.63 -7.55 -4.49
N SER A 230 -11.96 -6.34 -4.92
CA SER A 230 -13.35 -5.89 -5.15
C SER A 230 -13.63 -5.70 -6.63
N LEU A 231 -14.77 -6.22 -7.10
CA LEU A 231 -15.23 -6.01 -8.47
C LEU A 231 -15.54 -4.54 -8.77
N ASP A 232 -15.99 -3.78 -7.76
CA ASP A 232 -16.42 -2.40 -7.92
C ASP A 232 -15.23 -1.47 -8.23
N SER A 233 -14.10 -1.66 -7.56
CA SER A 233 -12.89 -0.84 -7.75
C SER A 233 -11.91 -1.40 -8.77
N MET A 234 -12.03 -2.68 -9.14
CA MET A 234 -11.14 -3.35 -10.09
C MET A 234 -11.15 -2.68 -11.47
N ASP A 235 -12.31 -2.22 -11.94
CA ASP A 235 -12.39 -1.55 -13.23
C ASP A 235 -11.62 -0.22 -13.24
N ASP A 236 -11.73 0.58 -12.16
CA ASP A 236 -10.97 1.81 -12.00
C ASP A 236 -9.46 1.53 -11.92
N LEU A 237 -9.04 0.47 -11.22
CA LEU A 237 -7.65 0.03 -11.16
C LEU A 237 -7.10 -0.31 -12.55
N VAL A 238 -7.80 -1.17 -13.30
CA VAL A 238 -7.35 -1.61 -14.64
C VAL A 238 -7.32 -0.43 -15.62
N GLN A 239 -8.33 0.46 -15.56
CA GLN A 239 -8.33 1.68 -16.35
C GLN A 239 -7.13 2.58 -16.02
N LEU A 240 -6.83 2.76 -14.74
CA LEU A 240 -5.70 3.58 -14.31
C LEU A 240 -4.37 2.96 -14.74
N ILE A 241 -4.17 1.65 -14.51
CA ILE A 241 -3.00 0.90 -14.98
C ILE A 241 -2.78 1.17 -16.47
N GLY A 242 -3.80 0.99 -17.29
CA GLY A 242 -3.73 1.19 -18.74
C GLY A 242 -3.30 2.61 -19.14
N LYS A 243 -3.83 3.63 -18.45
CA LYS A 243 -3.47 5.03 -18.68
C LYS A 243 -2.03 5.34 -18.26
N ILE A 244 -1.52 4.68 -17.22
CA ILE A 244 -0.15 4.88 -16.74
C ILE A 244 0.86 4.20 -17.68
N ILE A 245 0.69 2.90 -17.95
CA ILE A 245 1.69 2.09 -18.67
C ILE A 245 1.83 2.49 -20.15
N GLY A 246 0.78 3.02 -20.77
CA GLY A 246 0.81 3.37 -22.19
C GLY A 246 1.21 2.17 -23.07
N LYS A 247 2.08 2.40 -24.06
CA LYS A 247 2.53 1.36 -25.01
C LYS A 247 3.79 0.60 -24.61
N GLU A 248 4.63 1.19 -23.77
CA GLU A 248 5.98 0.67 -23.47
C GLU A 248 6.15 0.24 -22.01
N GLY A 249 5.22 0.64 -21.14
CA GLY A 249 5.22 0.25 -19.74
C GLY A 249 4.63 -1.12 -19.50
N LYS A 250 4.82 -1.60 -18.28
CA LYS A 250 4.13 -2.78 -17.78
C LYS A 250 3.65 -2.58 -16.35
N ALA A 251 2.62 -3.32 -15.97
CA ALA A 251 2.22 -3.46 -14.58
C ALA A 251 2.52 -4.85 -14.06
N VAL A 252 2.87 -4.96 -12.79
CA VAL A 252 2.97 -6.23 -12.05
C VAL A 252 2.04 -6.13 -10.86
N VAL A 253 0.98 -6.91 -10.86
CA VAL A 253 -0.02 -6.90 -9.81
C VAL A 253 -0.06 -8.27 -9.14
N ALA A 254 -0.03 -8.30 -7.81
CA ALA A 254 -0.07 -9.53 -7.02
C ALA A 254 -1.28 -9.52 -6.08
N GLY A 255 -1.86 -10.68 -5.81
CA GLY A 255 -3.02 -10.78 -4.93
C GLY A 255 -3.49 -12.21 -4.76
N LYS A 256 -4.51 -12.41 -3.92
CA LYS A 256 -5.14 -13.73 -3.76
C LYS A 256 -5.81 -14.14 -5.06
N ARG A 257 -5.77 -15.45 -5.31
CA ARG A 257 -6.46 -16.05 -6.45
C ARG A 257 -7.97 -15.84 -6.38
N HIS A 258 -8.51 -15.89 -5.17
CA HIS A 258 -9.93 -15.72 -4.92
C HIS A 258 -10.19 -14.99 -3.60
N TYR A 259 -11.09 -14.01 -3.63
CA TYR A 259 -11.57 -13.29 -2.45
C TYR A 259 -13.05 -13.63 -2.20
N PHE A 260 -13.31 -14.44 -1.17
CA PHE A 260 -14.67 -14.82 -0.79
C PHE A 260 -15.48 -13.60 -0.33
N GLY A 261 -16.76 -13.53 -0.73
CA GLY A 261 -17.69 -12.47 -0.34
C GLY A 261 -17.68 -11.24 -1.25
N VAL A 262 -16.50 -10.74 -1.63
CA VAL A 262 -16.31 -9.55 -2.50
C VAL A 262 -16.16 -9.88 -3.99
N GLY A 263 -15.88 -11.14 -4.33
CA GLY A 263 -15.93 -11.66 -5.69
C GLY A 263 -14.72 -11.38 -6.58
N GLY A 264 -13.73 -10.60 -6.12
CA GLY A 264 -12.48 -10.38 -6.84
C GLY A 264 -11.56 -11.61 -6.86
N GLY A 265 -10.54 -11.55 -7.70
CA GLY A 265 -9.58 -12.63 -7.91
C GLY A 265 -8.95 -12.60 -9.29
N THR A 266 -8.04 -13.55 -9.54
CA THR A 266 -7.19 -13.60 -10.75
C THR A 266 -8.01 -13.64 -12.04
N ASP A 267 -9.00 -14.53 -12.13
CA ASP A 267 -9.77 -14.70 -13.38
C ASP A 267 -10.56 -13.43 -13.75
N MET A 268 -11.12 -12.77 -12.74
CA MET A 268 -11.91 -11.54 -12.90
C MET A 268 -11.00 -10.38 -13.31
N PHE A 269 -9.81 -10.29 -12.70
CA PHE A 269 -8.81 -9.30 -13.08
C PHE A 269 -8.33 -9.48 -14.53
N LEU A 270 -7.99 -10.72 -14.92
CA LEU A 270 -7.57 -11.04 -16.30
C LEU A 270 -8.67 -10.74 -17.32
N GLU A 271 -9.92 -11.03 -16.99
CA GLU A 271 -11.06 -10.71 -17.85
C GLU A 271 -11.25 -9.20 -18.01
N GLN A 272 -11.14 -8.40 -16.94
CA GLN A 272 -11.20 -6.94 -17.03
C GLN A 272 -10.04 -6.36 -17.86
N VAL A 273 -8.82 -6.86 -17.66
CA VAL A 273 -7.64 -6.51 -18.46
C VAL A 273 -7.90 -6.77 -19.95
N ARG A 274 -8.44 -7.95 -20.29
CA ARG A 274 -8.76 -8.35 -21.66
C ARG A 274 -9.86 -7.49 -22.28
N ILE A 275 -10.95 -7.22 -21.55
CA ILE A 275 -12.06 -6.36 -22.00
C ILE A 275 -11.55 -4.96 -22.35
N ARG A 276 -10.59 -4.45 -21.59
CA ARG A 276 -9.97 -3.13 -21.80
C ARG A 276 -8.90 -3.10 -22.91
N GLY A 277 -8.66 -4.25 -23.56
CA GLY A 277 -7.75 -4.35 -24.71
C GLY A 277 -6.27 -4.51 -24.34
N PHE A 278 -5.97 -4.82 -23.08
CA PHE A 278 -4.61 -5.07 -22.61
C PHE A 278 -4.31 -6.58 -22.59
N THR A 279 -3.03 -6.93 -22.56
CA THR A 279 -2.58 -8.31 -22.39
C THR A 279 -2.24 -8.56 -20.92
N GLY A 280 -2.97 -9.47 -20.28
CA GLY A 280 -2.70 -9.96 -18.94
C GLY A 280 -2.10 -11.37 -18.97
N VAL A 281 -0.97 -11.58 -18.29
CA VAL A 281 -0.29 -12.88 -18.23
C VAL A 281 -0.05 -13.26 -16.78
N LEU A 282 -0.53 -14.43 -16.38
CA LEU A 282 -0.16 -15.06 -15.11
C LEU A 282 1.32 -15.47 -15.17
N VAL A 283 2.16 -14.79 -14.39
CA VAL A 283 3.62 -15.02 -14.41
C VAL A 283 4.10 -15.86 -13.24
N LYS A 284 3.32 -15.97 -12.16
CA LYS A 284 3.63 -16.82 -11.02
C LYS A 284 2.38 -17.17 -10.22
N SER A 285 2.33 -18.42 -9.76
CA SER A 285 1.34 -18.90 -8.79
C SER A 285 2.04 -19.39 -7.52
N ILE A 286 1.44 -19.08 -6.37
CA ILE A 286 1.94 -19.42 -5.04
C ILE A 286 0.85 -20.24 -4.35
N GLU A 287 1.18 -21.50 -4.04
CA GLU A 287 0.23 -22.45 -3.44
C GLU A 287 0.44 -22.64 -1.93
N THR A 288 1.45 -21.98 -1.34
CA THR A 288 1.72 -22.05 0.11
C THR A 288 0.80 -21.11 0.87
N GLY A 289 -0.05 -21.68 1.73
CA GLY A 289 -1.06 -20.92 2.49
C GLY A 289 -2.30 -20.67 1.64
N VAL A 290 -2.81 -19.43 1.66
CA VAL A 290 -3.86 -19.01 0.72
C VAL A 290 -3.25 -18.92 -0.68
N ALA A 291 -3.94 -19.46 -1.68
CA ALA A 291 -3.46 -19.38 -3.06
C ALA A 291 -3.39 -17.93 -3.55
N ARG A 292 -2.23 -17.53 -4.07
CA ARG A 292 -1.93 -16.18 -4.57
C ARG A 292 -1.30 -16.26 -5.95
N ASP A 293 -1.50 -15.22 -6.74
CA ASP A 293 -1.01 -15.14 -8.10
C ASP A 293 -0.36 -13.77 -8.37
N ILE A 294 0.57 -13.74 -9.33
CA ILE A 294 1.18 -12.52 -9.87
C ILE A 294 0.87 -12.44 -11.35
N VAL A 295 0.34 -11.31 -11.79
CA VAL A 295 -0.05 -11.03 -13.17
C VAL A 295 0.76 -9.86 -13.70
N GLU A 296 1.35 -10.03 -14.89
CA GLU A 296 1.89 -8.92 -15.68
C GLU A 296 0.83 -8.39 -16.64
N VAL A 297 0.71 -7.07 -16.74
CA VAL A 297 -0.19 -6.37 -17.69
C VAL A 297 0.63 -5.49 -18.62
N SER A 298 0.34 -5.55 -19.92
CA SER A 298 1.02 -4.78 -20.97
C SER A 298 0.04 -4.33 -22.07
N GLY A 299 0.44 -3.29 -22.82
CA GLY A 299 -0.30 -2.69 -23.94
C GLY A 299 -0.34 -3.52 -25.21
#